data_AF-A0A8S1WG56-F1
#
_entry.id   AF-A0A8S1WG56-F1
#
_cell.length_a   1.000
_cell.length_b   1.000
_cell.length_c   1.000
_cell.angle_alpha   90.00
_cell.angle_beta   90.00
_cell.angle_gamma   90.00
#
_symmetry.space_group_name_H-M   'P 1'
#
loop_
_entity.id
_entity.type
_entity.pdbx_description
1 polymer ?
#
loop_
_entity_poly.entity_id
_entity_poly.type
_entity_poly.pdbx_seq_one_letter_code
_entity_poly.pdbx_strand_id
1 'polypeptide(L)'
;MKVTLLIVLTLSLLGNSQSVDIHAKDVYLIVKGVVEGVQVDDHVEVKEIVSCLNDSEELINNIVKAITNLETQTFDGVKEGIKLIGIAIQQIPDAITACESGSEEMVALSKLLTNMLEQLRNPWTFSYKIGYNLIVNGLDIYKEINTAIKDWKSEIYEDFGKQIGFVLVQLLKETKNIEAVILDDEVIGIIFEGLLDGIVDASGIKAKDIKACLNVAAGIVIDFEKAVRLLEDGSVSSVIQALQSFVEGLSEFPKALETCQSSSQEALKLAEKIKELIEALQNPTSFIYHIGKDLIINGKDIYQEIFTAVDDWKQGNWNDFGFQLGKAMEQIFVGFQQDKLYQL
;
A
#
# COMPACT_ATOMS: atom_id res chain seq x y z
N MET A 1 -43.79 -59.99 -16.48
CA MET A 1 -43.82 -58.88 -15.50
C MET A 1 -42.72 -59.10 -14.46
N LYS A 2 -41.52 -58.55 -14.71
CA LYS A 2 -40.47 -58.35 -13.71
C LYS A 2 -39.71 -57.09 -14.15
N VAL A 3 -39.99 -55.99 -13.46
CA VAL A 3 -39.26 -54.73 -13.57
C VAL A 3 -38.01 -54.90 -12.72
N THR A 4 -36.83 -54.80 -13.33
CA THR A 4 -35.57 -54.72 -12.58
C THR A 4 -35.00 -53.33 -12.82
N LEU A 5 -35.12 -52.50 -11.78
CA LEU A 5 -34.65 -51.14 -11.67
C LEU A 5 -33.11 -51.16 -11.60
N LEU A 6 -32.42 -50.70 -12.65
CA LEU A 6 -30.97 -50.46 -12.61
C LEU A 6 -30.74 -49.08 -12.02
N ILE A 7 -30.29 -49.01 -10.77
CA ILE A 7 -29.85 -47.78 -10.11
C ILE A 7 -28.48 -47.43 -10.67
N VAL A 8 -28.38 -46.31 -11.38
CA VAL A 8 -27.14 -45.68 -11.80
C VAL A 8 -26.53 -45.02 -10.56
N LEU A 9 -25.46 -45.62 -10.01
CA LEU A 9 -24.61 -44.97 -9.02
C LEU A 9 -23.68 -44.00 -9.76
N THR A 10 -24.04 -42.73 -9.77
CA THR A 10 -23.12 -41.65 -10.15
C THR A 10 -22.11 -41.46 -9.02
N LEU A 11 -20.86 -41.84 -9.27
CA LEU A 11 -19.72 -41.53 -8.42
C LEU A 11 -19.38 -40.04 -8.58
N SER A 12 -19.98 -39.18 -7.76
CA SER A 12 -19.55 -37.79 -7.62
C SER A 12 -18.24 -37.77 -6.83
N LEU A 13 -17.14 -37.47 -7.54
CA LEU A 13 -15.89 -37.03 -6.95
C LEU A 13 -16.16 -35.76 -6.14
N LEU A 14 -16.28 -35.90 -4.82
CA LEU A 14 -16.18 -34.77 -3.91
C LEU A 14 -14.70 -34.34 -3.90
N GLY A 15 -14.45 -33.13 -4.40
CA GLY A 15 -13.20 -32.43 -4.15
C GLY A 15 -13.01 -32.33 -2.64
N ASN A 16 -11.93 -32.95 -2.16
CA ASN A 16 -11.57 -32.95 -0.75
C ASN A 16 -10.97 -31.57 -0.43
N SER A 17 -11.78 -30.59 -0.01
CA SER A 17 -11.25 -29.44 0.73
C SER A 17 -10.90 -29.94 2.13
N GLN A 18 -9.67 -30.38 2.33
CA GLN A 18 -9.18 -30.71 3.67
C GLN A 18 -9.17 -29.41 4.49
N SER A 19 -10.11 -29.27 5.43
CA SER A 19 -9.97 -28.34 6.54
C SER A 19 -8.83 -28.84 7.41
N VAL A 20 -7.71 -28.11 7.42
CA VAL A 20 -6.61 -28.39 8.36
C VAL A 20 -7.11 -28.00 9.75
N ASP A 21 -7.17 -28.97 10.67
CA ASP A 21 -7.53 -28.75 12.07
C ASP A 21 -6.29 -28.23 12.82
N ILE A 22 -6.19 -26.91 12.97
CA ILE A 22 -5.06 -26.24 13.64
C ILE A 22 -5.45 -25.93 15.08
N HIS A 23 -4.61 -26.33 16.04
CA HIS A 23 -4.89 -26.21 17.47
C HIS A 23 -4.23 -24.97 18.09
N ALA A 24 -4.66 -24.56 19.29
CA ALA A 24 -4.12 -23.40 20.01
C ALA A 24 -2.57 -23.41 20.17
N LYS A 25 -1.98 -24.61 20.20
CA LYS A 25 -0.52 -24.79 20.22
C LYS A 25 0.15 -24.28 18.94
N ASP A 26 -0.48 -24.46 17.79
CA ASP A 26 0.09 -24.09 16.50
C ASP A 26 0.02 -22.57 16.31
N VAL A 27 -1.09 -21.94 16.73
CA VAL A 27 -1.21 -20.48 16.81
C VAL A 27 -0.08 -19.90 17.67
N TYR A 28 0.17 -20.50 18.85
CA TYR A 28 1.29 -20.10 19.69
C TYR A 28 2.64 -20.20 18.96
N LEU A 29 2.89 -21.27 18.22
CA LEU A 29 4.13 -21.46 17.47
C LEU A 29 4.27 -20.42 16.34
N ILE A 30 3.20 -20.13 15.59
CA ILE A 30 3.20 -19.10 14.55
C ILE A 30 3.56 -17.74 15.15
N VAL A 31 2.84 -17.33 16.20
CA VAL A 31 3.07 -16.03 16.87
C VAL A 31 4.47 -15.96 17.43
N LYS A 32 4.93 -17.03 18.11
CA LYS A 32 6.31 -17.13 18.62
C LYS A 32 7.32 -16.92 17.50
N GLY A 33 7.15 -17.64 16.38
CA GLY A 33 8.03 -17.54 15.24
C GLY A 33 8.07 -16.13 14.65
N VAL A 34 6.90 -15.47 14.51
CA VAL A 34 6.84 -14.07 14.03
C VAL A 34 7.61 -13.14 14.96
N VAL A 35 7.41 -13.24 16.28
CA VAL A 35 8.09 -12.42 17.29
C VAL A 35 9.62 -12.63 17.24
N GLU A 36 10.08 -13.88 17.16
CA GLU A 36 11.51 -14.20 17.02
C GLU A 36 12.08 -13.70 15.68
N GLY A 37 11.31 -13.86 14.60
CA GLY A 37 11.69 -13.43 13.26
C GLY A 37 11.82 -11.91 13.13
N VAL A 38 11.00 -11.13 13.85
CA VAL A 38 11.12 -9.66 13.85
C VAL A 38 12.30 -9.14 14.69
N GLN A 39 13.01 -10.03 15.39
CA GLN A 39 14.24 -9.74 16.14
C GLN A 39 14.06 -8.63 17.19
N VAL A 40 12.89 -8.57 17.82
CA VAL A 40 12.64 -7.73 18.99
C VAL A 40 13.21 -8.40 20.25
N ASP A 41 13.62 -7.59 21.22
CA ASP A 41 14.29 -8.04 22.46
C ASP A 41 13.46 -9.10 23.23
N ASP A 42 14.12 -9.97 23.99
CA ASP A 42 13.56 -11.17 24.65
C ASP A 42 12.55 -10.87 25.79
N HIS A 43 12.11 -9.61 25.91
CA HIS A 43 11.24 -9.13 26.98
C HIS A 43 9.75 -9.32 26.71
N VAL A 44 9.37 -9.82 25.53
CA VAL A 44 7.97 -10.03 25.17
C VAL A 44 7.52 -11.46 25.46
N GLU A 45 6.57 -11.63 26.36
CA GLU A 45 5.98 -12.94 26.65
C GLU A 45 4.93 -13.33 25.59
N VAL A 46 5.30 -14.23 24.67
CA VAL A 46 4.38 -14.72 23.60
C VAL A 46 3.07 -15.29 24.16
N LYS A 47 3.09 -15.89 25.35
CA LYS A 47 1.87 -16.41 25.99
C LYS A 47 0.85 -15.31 26.29
N GLU A 48 1.32 -14.13 26.68
CA GLU A 48 0.45 -12.99 26.94
C GLU A 48 -0.18 -12.48 25.64
N ILE A 49 0.59 -12.41 24.54
CA ILE A 49 0.06 -12.08 23.21
C ILE A 49 -1.04 -13.07 22.80
N VAL A 50 -0.78 -14.37 22.93
CA VAL A 50 -1.76 -15.41 22.55
C VAL A 50 -3.00 -15.35 23.42
N SER A 51 -2.89 -14.95 24.69
CA SER A 51 -4.06 -14.75 25.55
C SER A 51 -4.95 -13.59 25.10
N CYS A 52 -4.41 -12.62 24.35
CA CYS A 52 -5.16 -11.52 23.75
C CYS A 52 -5.87 -11.93 22.45
N LEU A 53 -5.45 -13.01 21.79
CA LEU A 53 -6.08 -13.54 20.57
C LEU A 53 -7.38 -14.29 20.93
N ASN A 54 -8.48 -13.54 21.07
CA ASN A 54 -9.80 -14.09 21.44
C ASN A 54 -10.36 -15.07 20.40
N ASP A 55 -10.06 -14.87 19.11
CA ASP A 55 -10.37 -15.77 18.00
C ASP A 55 -9.16 -15.84 17.07
N SER A 56 -8.68 -17.05 16.80
CA SER A 56 -7.54 -17.31 15.93
C SER A 56 -7.94 -18.06 14.65
N GLU A 57 -9.23 -18.36 14.48
CA GLU A 57 -9.74 -19.05 13.30
C GLU A 57 -9.53 -18.19 12.05
N GLU A 58 -9.77 -16.88 12.15
CA GLU A 58 -9.54 -15.96 11.03
C GLU A 58 -8.06 -15.86 10.66
N LEU A 59 -7.15 -15.78 11.64
CA LEU A 59 -5.70 -15.78 11.45
C LEU A 59 -5.29 -17.00 10.62
N ILE A 60 -5.71 -18.19 11.07
CA ILE A 60 -5.40 -19.44 10.42
C ILE A 60 -6.03 -19.53 9.03
N ASN A 61 -7.30 -19.17 8.89
CA ASN A 61 -8.01 -19.21 7.60
C ASN A 61 -7.32 -18.31 6.57
N ASN A 62 -6.85 -17.14 6.98
CA ASN A 62 -6.12 -16.24 6.10
C ASN A 62 -4.74 -16.81 5.70
N ILE A 63 -4.02 -17.49 6.61
CA ILE A 63 -2.77 -18.19 6.25
C ILE A 63 -3.06 -19.35 5.27
N VAL A 64 -4.08 -20.16 5.51
CA VAL A 64 -4.44 -21.27 4.60
C VAL A 64 -4.75 -20.74 3.19
N LYS A 65 -5.56 -19.67 3.10
CA LYS A 65 -5.85 -19.01 1.82
C LYS A 65 -4.57 -18.41 1.20
N ALA A 66 -3.70 -17.82 2.01
CA ALA A 66 -2.45 -17.26 1.54
C ALA A 66 -1.56 -18.33 0.88
N ILE A 67 -1.33 -19.44 1.58
CA ILE A 67 -0.54 -20.57 1.07
C ILE A 67 -1.16 -21.13 -0.22
N THR A 68 -2.48 -21.32 -0.24
CA THR A 68 -3.20 -21.80 -1.43
C THR A 68 -2.97 -20.87 -2.63
N ASN A 69 -3.03 -19.55 -2.43
CA ASN A 69 -2.80 -18.56 -3.48
C ASN A 69 -1.32 -18.52 -3.93
N LEU A 70 -0.37 -18.57 -3.00
CA LEU A 70 1.07 -18.63 -3.29
C LEU A 70 1.44 -19.86 -4.13
N GLU A 71 0.82 -21.01 -3.85
CA GLU A 71 1.07 -22.26 -4.56
C GLU A 71 0.57 -22.26 -6.01
N THR A 72 -0.30 -21.32 -6.38
CA THR A 72 -0.69 -21.16 -7.80
C THR A 72 0.48 -20.74 -8.67
N GLN A 73 1.51 -20.09 -8.10
CA GLN A 73 2.67 -19.54 -8.81
C GLN A 73 2.27 -18.65 -10.00
N THR A 74 1.12 -17.99 -9.89
CA THR A 74 0.67 -16.95 -10.82
C THR A 74 0.97 -15.58 -10.22
N PHE A 75 1.10 -14.55 -11.05
CA PHE A 75 1.32 -13.19 -10.56
C PHE A 75 0.23 -12.77 -9.55
N ASP A 76 -1.04 -12.94 -9.93
CA ASP A 76 -2.18 -12.57 -9.09
C ASP A 76 -2.28 -13.41 -7.81
N GLY A 77 -2.07 -14.73 -7.91
CA GLY A 77 -2.11 -15.61 -6.75
C GLY A 77 -0.95 -15.35 -5.79
N VAL A 78 0.26 -15.09 -6.29
CA VAL A 78 1.38 -14.76 -5.40
C VAL A 78 1.14 -13.40 -4.71
N LYS A 79 0.64 -12.41 -5.45
CA LYS A 79 0.29 -11.10 -4.91
C LYS A 79 -0.78 -11.18 -3.82
N GLU A 80 -1.89 -11.86 -4.10
CA GLU A 80 -2.97 -12.06 -3.12
C GLU A 80 -2.50 -12.90 -1.93
N GLY A 81 -1.66 -13.90 -2.17
CA GLY A 81 -1.06 -14.71 -1.12
C GLY A 81 -0.22 -13.90 -0.15
N ILE A 82 0.64 -13.01 -0.64
CA ILE A 82 1.43 -12.10 0.19
C ILE A 82 0.54 -11.14 0.99
N LYS A 83 -0.49 -10.56 0.34
CA LYS A 83 -1.46 -9.70 1.01
C LYS A 83 -2.18 -10.42 2.16
N LEU A 84 -2.62 -11.66 1.94
CA LEU A 84 -3.29 -12.47 2.95
C LEU A 84 -2.38 -12.85 4.13
N ILE A 85 -1.06 -13.04 3.91
CA ILE A 85 -0.09 -13.14 5.01
C ILE A 85 -0.11 -11.85 5.84
N GLY A 86 -0.03 -10.68 5.19
CA GLY A 86 -0.09 -9.39 5.87
C GLY A 86 -1.37 -9.23 6.70
N ILE A 87 -2.53 -9.60 6.16
CA ILE A 87 -3.82 -9.56 6.86
C ILE A 87 -3.84 -10.54 8.04
N ALA A 88 -3.38 -11.78 7.86
CA ALA A 88 -3.36 -12.77 8.92
C ALA A 88 -2.51 -12.32 10.12
N ILE A 89 -1.29 -11.86 9.85
CA ILE A 89 -0.35 -11.46 10.91
C ILE A 89 -0.78 -10.14 11.57
N GLN A 90 -1.54 -9.27 10.89
CA GLN A 90 -2.12 -8.06 11.49
C GLN A 90 -3.05 -8.34 12.68
N GLN A 91 -3.63 -9.54 12.75
CA GLN A 91 -4.47 -9.89 13.91
C GLN A 91 -3.68 -9.92 15.22
N ILE A 92 -2.35 -10.11 15.17
CA ILE A 92 -1.49 -10.04 16.35
C ILE A 92 -1.47 -8.63 16.97
N PRO A 93 -1.02 -7.57 16.26
CA PRO A 93 -1.06 -6.21 16.80
C PRO A 93 -2.48 -5.72 17.10
N ASP A 94 -3.48 -6.12 16.31
CA ASP A 94 -4.88 -5.74 16.57
C ASP A 94 -5.37 -6.32 17.91
N ALA A 95 -5.08 -7.60 18.16
CA ALA A 95 -5.41 -8.26 19.42
C ALA A 95 -4.70 -7.61 20.60
N ILE A 96 -3.40 -7.30 20.51
CA ILE A 96 -2.67 -6.59 21.55
C ILE A 96 -3.31 -5.21 21.83
N THR A 97 -3.67 -4.47 20.79
CA THR A 97 -4.26 -3.12 20.92
C THR A 97 -5.61 -3.15 21.60
N ALA A 98 -6.41 -4.19 21.37
CA ALA A 98 -7.70 -4.41 22.02
C ALA A 98 -7.57 -5.03 23.42
N CYS A 99 -6.37 -5.43 23.84
CA CYS A 99 -6.13 -6.17 25.07
C CYS A 99 -5.84 -5.23 26.25
N GLU A 100 -6.74 -5.19 27.24
CA GLU A 100 -6.58 -4.35 28.44
C GLU A 100 -5.36 -4.76 29.29
N SER A 101 -4.87 -5.99 29.15
CA SER A 101 -3.72 -6.53 29.89
C SER A 101 -2.38 -6.40 29.15
N GLY A 102 -2.31 -5.67 28.04
CA GLY A 102 -1.06 -5.54 27.28
C GLY A 102 0.04 -4.80 28.05
N SER A 103 1.23 -5.39 28.14
CA SER A 103 2.41 -4.71 28.69
C SER A 103 2.90 -3.57 27.79
N GLU A 104 3.76 -2.69 28.30
CA GLU A 104 4.34 -1.60 27.50
C GLU A 104 5.15 -2.14 26.30
N GLU A 105 5.86 -3.25 26.51
CA GLU A 105 6.63 -3.97 25.49
C GLU A 105 5.72 -4.58 24.42
N MET A 106 4.57 -5.15 24.81
CA MET A 106 3.58 -5.64 23.84
C MET A 106 3.02 -4.51 23.00
N VAL A 107 2.70 -3.35 23.60
CA VAL A 107 2.21 -2.19 22.86
C VAL A 107 3.27 -1.65 21.88
N ALA A 108 4.55 -1.64 22.30
CA ALA A 108 5.65 -1.27 21.41
C ALA A 108 5.79 -2.25 20.23
N LEU A 109 5.71 -3.55 20.50
CA LEU A 109 5.70 -4.60 19.47
C LEU A 109 4.51 -4.43 18.51
N SER A 110 3.32 -4.16 19.04
CA SER A 110 2.11 -3.97 18.23
C SER A 110 2.27 -2.83 17.21
N LYS A 111 2.80 -1.69 17.66
CA LYS A 111 3.10 -0.55 16.78
C LYS A 111 4.15 -0.92 15.72
N LEU A 112 5.19 -1.64 16.12
CA LEU A 112 6.24 -2.08 15.21
C LEU A 112 5.69 -3.02 14.13
N LEU A 113 4.93 -4.04 14.52
CA LEU A 113 4.32 -5.01 13.60
C LEU A 113 3.36 -4.33 12.63
N THR A 114 2.49 -3.45 13.14
CA THR A 114 1.54 -2.70 12.29
C THR A 114 2.26 -1.93 11.17
N ASN A 115 3.41 -1.31 11.49
CA ASN A 115 4.23 -0.61 10.51
C ASN A 115 4.85 -1.59 9.49
N MET A 116 5.45 -2.69 9.96
CA MET A 116 6.06 -3.69 9.08
C MET A 116 5.06 -4.34 8.11
N LEU A 117 3.85 -4.62 8.58
CA LEU A 117 2.82 -5.36 7.84
C LEU A 117 2.20 -4.57 6.70
N GLU A 118 2.26 -3.24 6.76
CA GLU A 118 1.78 -2.38 5.68
C GLU A 118 2.46 -2.73 4.35
N GLN A 119 3.74 -3.10 4.40
CA GLN A 119 4.52 -3.50 3.23
C GLN A 119 4.04 -4.77 2.53
N LEU A 120 3.37 -5.67 3.26
CA LEU A 120 2.81 -6.89 2.67
C LEU A 120 1.38 -6.68 2.18
N ARG A 121 0.59 -5.87 2.89
CA ARG A 121 -0.79 -5.58 2.51
C ARG A 121 -0.86 -4.70 1.26
N ASN A 122 0.03 -3.70 1.21
CA ASN A 122 0.09 -2.68 0.19
C ASN A 122 1.55 -2.50 -0.28
N PRO A 123 2.14 -3.51 -0.95
CA PRO A 123 3.52 -3.48 -1.37
C PRO A 123 3.79 -2.35 -2.34
N TRP A 124 4.95 -1.74 -2.16
CA TRP A 124 5.49 -0.59 -2.86
C TRP A 124 5.79 -0.85 -4.32
N THR A 125 6.50 -1.93 -4.55
CA THR A 125 6.72 -2.51 -5.87
C THR A 125 6.51 -4.00 -5.72
N PHE A 126 5.94 -4.62 -6.73
CA PHE A 126 5.74 -6.06 -6.73
C PHE A 126 6.14 -6.61 -8.08
N SER A 127 7.10 -7.52 -8.11
CA SER A 127 7.41 -8.29 -9.30
C SER A 127 7.62 -9.75 -8.95
N TYR A 128 7.16 -10.62 -9.83
CA TYR A 128 7.25 -12.04 -9.61
C TYR A 128 7.65 -12.75 -10.90
N LYS A 129 8.68 -13.58 -10.80
CA LYS A 129 9.09 -14.53 -11.82
C LYS A 129 9.27 -15.89 -11.18
N ILE A 130 8.39 -16.80 -11.55
CA ILE A 130 8.39 -18.20 -11.12
C ILE A 130 9.79 -18.82 -11.18
N GLY A 131 10.25 -19.39 -10.06
CA GLY A 131 11.56 -20.04 -9.97
C GLY A 131 12.77 -19.12 -9.87
N TYR A 132 12.59 -17.78 -9.92
CA TYR A 132 13.70 -16.83 -9.89
C TYR A 132 13.58 -15.84 -8.73
N ASN A 133 12.56 -14.98 -8.75
CA ASN A 133 12.45 -13.87 -7.81
C ASN A 133 10.99 -13.52 -7.48
N LEU A 134 10.80 -13.01 -6.27
CA LEU A 134 9.58 -12.42 -5.74
C LEU A 134 10.05 -11.14 -5.06
N ILE A 135 10.05 -10.05 -5.81
CA ILE A 135 10.53 -8.77 -5.33
C ILE A 135 9.33 -8.02 -4.77
N VAL A 136 9.41 -7.69 -3.50
CA VAL A 136 8.47 -6.82 -2.78
C VAL A 136 9.27 -5.63 -2.29
N ASN A 137 8.88 -4.42 -2.69
CA ASN A 137 9.52 -3.16 -2.31
C ASN A 137 11.03 -3.12 -2.65
N GLY A 138 11.42 -3.68 -3.81
CA GLY A 138 12.83 -3.76 -4.21
C GLY A 138 13.63 -4.90 -3.56
N LEU A 139 13.06 -5.60 -2.59
CA LEU A 139 13.67 -6.72 -1.90
C LEU A 139 13.17 -8.05 -2.46
N ASP A 140 14.07 -8.92 -2.88
CA ASP A 140 13.73 -10.30 -3.27
C ASP A 140 13.52 -11.17 -2.02
N ILE A 141 12.27 -11.55 -1.77
CA ILE A 141 11.82 -12.39 -0.65
C ILE A 141 11.44 -13.81 -1.11
N TYR A 142 11.79 -14.20 -2.34
CA TYR A 142 11.39 -15.48 -2.93
C TYR A 142 11.80 -16.67 -2.07
N LYS A 143 13.02 -16.64 -1.53
CA LYS A 143 13.57 -17.76 -0.77
C LYS A 143 12.80 -17.94 0.55
N GLU A 144 12.62 -16.86 1.30
CA GLU A 144 11.94 -16.82 2.59
C GLU A 144 10.50 -17.28 2.45
N ILE A 145 9.78 -16.80 1.43
CA ILE A 145 8.38 -17.18 1.19
C ILE A 145 8.28 -18.67 0.78
N ASN A 146 9.17 -19.18 -0.07
CA ASN A 146 9.17 -20.61 -0.41
C ASN A 146 9.54 -21.50 0.79
N THR A 147 10.47 -21.04 1.64
CA THR A 147 10.78 -21.73 2.89
C THR A 147 9.57 -21.72 3.82
N ALA A 148 8.88 -20.59 3.98
CA ALA A 148 7.65 -20.50 4.77
C ALA A 148 6.57 -21.48 4.26
N ILE A 149 6.32 -21.53 2.95
CA ILE A 149 5.37 -22.49 2.36
C ILE A 149 5.76 -23.94 2.70
N LYS A 150 7.05 -24.28 2.59
CA LYS A 150 7.55 -25.62 2.93
C LYS A 150 7.37 -25.94 4.41
N ASP A 151 7.70 -24.98 5.29
CA ASP A 151 7.60 -25.14 6.74
C ASP A 151 6.14 -25.30 7.16
N TRP A 152 5.22 -24.49 6.60
CA TRP A 152 3.77 -24.63 6.79
C TRP A 152 3.28 -26.03 6.42
N LYS A 153 3.63 -26.52 5.22
CA LYS A 153 3.23 -27.85 4.73
C LYS A 153 3.84 -29.01 5.51
N SER A 154 4.93 -28.74 6.23
CA SER A 154 5.60 -29.72 7.09
C SER A 154 5.16 -29.60 8.55
N GLU A 155 4.15 -28.75 8.84
CA GLU A 155 3.65 -28.44 10.20
C GLU A 155 4.74 -27.87 11.13
N ILE A 156 5.75 -27.22 10.56
CA ILE A 156 6.83 -26.53 11.28
C ILE A 156 6.43 -25.05 11.46
N TYR A 157 5.37 -24.83 12.23
CA TYR A 157 4.69 -23.54 12.32
C TYR A 157 5.55 -22.41 12.93
N GLU A 158 6.46 -22.75 13.83
CA GLU A 158 7.39 -21.77 14.41
C GLU A 158 8.36 -21.25 13.35
N ASP A 159 8.91 -22.12 12.51
CA ASP A 159 9.84 -21.69 11.45
C ASP A 159 9.10 -20.97 10.33
N PHE A 160 7.87 -21.36 10.01
CA PHE A 160 6.97 -20.55 9.17
C PHE A 160 6.86 -19.12 9.72
N GLY A 161 6.53 -18.96 11.00
CA GLY A 161 6.45 -17.65 11.65
C GLY A 161 7.77 -16.87 11.56
N LYS A 162 8.91 -17.53 11.78
CA LYS A 162 10.24 -16.89 11.68
C LYS A 162 10.52 -16.35 10.28
N GLN A 163 10.19 -17.11 9.22
CA GLN A 163 10.36 -16.63 7.86
C GLN A 163 9.54 -15.37 7.60
N ILE A 164 8.28 -15.34 8.06
CA ILE A 164 7.43 -14.15 7.91
C ILE A 164 8.01 -12.97 8.69
N GLY A 165 8.45 -13.17 9.95
CA GLY A 165 9.10 -12.13 10.73
C GLY A 165 10.38 -11.58 10.07
N PHE A 166 11.21 -12.44 9.46
CA PHE A 166 12.39 -12.00 8.72
C PHE A 166 12.03 -11.15 7.49
N VAL A 167 11.02 -11.57 6.71
CA VAL A 167 10.51 -10.79 5.58
C VAL A 167 10.05 -9.40 6.05
N LEU A 168 9.29 -9.33 7.13
CA LEU A 168 8.81 -8.07 7.71
C LEU A 168 9.94 -7.10 8.07
N VAL A 169 11.00 -7.60 8.71
CA VAL A 169 12.18 -6.79 9.06
C VAL A 169 12.94 -6.31 7.83
N GLN A 170 13.15 -7.19 6.85
CA GLN A 170 13.86 -6.82 5.63
C GLN A 170 13.07 -5.77 4.83
N LEU A 171 11.76 -5.95 4.69
CA LEU A 171 10.89 -4.99 4.01
C LEU A 171 10.85 -3.63 4.71
N LEU A 172 10.76 -3.60 6.04
CA LEU A 172 10.80 -2.35 6.80
C LEU A 172 12.13 -1.62 6.62
N LYS A 173 13.26 -2.35 6.58
CA LYS A 173 14.57 -1.74 6.35
C LYS A 173 14.65 -1.11 4.97
N GLU A 174 14.23 -1.83 3.94
CA GLU A 174 14.24 -1.30 2.58
C GLU A 174 13.29 -0.12 2.43
N THR A 175 12.16 -0.18 3.13
CA THR A 175 11.20 0.93 3.22
C THR A 175 11.84 2.19 3.77
N LYS A 176 12.48 2.08 4.93
CA LYS A 176 13.16 3.21 5.58
C LYS A 176 14.26 3.80 4.70
N ASN A 177 14.92 2.99 3.88
CA ASN A 177 15.94 3.49 2.95
C ASN A 177 15.32 4.41 1.90
N ILE A 178 14.17 4.04 1.34
CA ILE A 178 13.46 4.88 0.35
C ILE A 178 12.83 6.09 1.02
N GLU A 179 12.19 5.93 2.20
CA GLU A 179 11.69 7.07 2.98
C GLU A 179 12.80 8.08 3.24
N ALA A 180 14.00 7.62 3.64
CA ALA A 180 15.14 8.51 3.85
C ALA A 180 15.59 9.24 2.58
N VAL A 181 15.45 8.63 1.39
CA VAL A 181 15.74 9.27 0.11
C VAL A 181 14.69 10.33 -0.24
N ILE A 182 13.40 9.99 -0.13
CA ILE A 182 12.32 10.91 -0.56
C ILE A 182 12.05 12.03 0.46
N LEU A 183 12.44 11.83 1.71
CA LEU A 183 12.39 12.84 2.77
C LEU A 183 13.63 13.73 2.82
N ASP A 184 14.59 13.55 1.91
CA ASP A 184 15.70 14.47 1.76
C ASP A 184 15.20 15.85 1.25
N ASP A 185 15.62 16.92 1.95
CA ASP A 185 15.19 18.29 1.67
C ASP A 185 15.49 18.75 0.21
N GLU A 186 16.53 18.20 -0.41
CA GLU A 186 16.89 18.49 -1.81
C GLU A 186 15.90 17.80 -2.74
N VAL A 187 15.62 16.51 -2.51
CA VAL A 187 14.63 15.73 -3.29
C VAL A 187 13.25 16.36 -3.20
N ILE A 188 12.79 16.70 -1.99
CA ILE A 188 11.52 17.41 -1.79
C ILE A 188 11.51 18.71 -2.60
N GLY A 189 12.57 19.52 -2.51
CA GLY A 189 12.68 20.76 -3.26
C GLY A 189 12.56 20.57 -4.77
N ILE A 190 13.21 19.53 -5.32
CA ILE A 190 13.19 19.20 -6.74
C ILE A 190 11.80 18.74 -7.20
N ILE A 191 11.11 17.90 -6.41
CA ILE A 191 9.74 17.46 -6.69
C ILE A 191 8.81 18.68 -6.76
N PHE A 192 8.88 19.56 -5.77
CA PHE A 192 8.02 20.74 -5.73
C PHE A 192 8.37 21.76 -6.82
N GLU A 193 9.63 21.88 -7.23
CA GLU A 193 10.01 22.71 -8.37
C GLU A 193 9.35 22.20 -9.66
N GLY A 194 9.43 20.89 -9.91
CA GLY A 194 8.74 20.26 -11.02
C GLY A 194 7.23 20.46 -10.95
N LEU A 195 6.63 20.21 -9.78
CA LEU A 195 5.19 20.38 -9.54
C LEU A 195 4.70 21.77 -9.92
N LEU A 196 5.41 22.80 -9.47
CA LEU A 196 5.09 24.18 -9.81
C LEU A 196 5.30 24.46 -11.29
N ASP A 197 6.39 23.99 -11.90
CA ASP A 197 6.65 24.20 -13.32
C ASP A 197 5.61 23.49 -14.23
N GLY A 198 4.97 22.42 -13.75
CA GLY A 198 3.87 21.73 -14.45
C GLY A 198 2.52 22.46 -14.36
N ILE A 199 2.30 23.27 -13.33
CA ILE A 199 1.08 24.06 -13.15
C ILE A 199 1.23 25.38 -13.92
N VAL A 200 0.44 25.56 -14.99
CA VAL A 200 0.61 26.68 -15.94
C VAL A 200 0.54 28.05 -15.26
N ASP A 201 -0.35 28.22 -14.28
CA ASP A 201 -0.55 29.48 -13.57
C ASP A 201 0.37 29.67 -12.34
N ALA A 202 1.24 28.69 -12.02
CA ALA A 202 2.26 28.86 -10.99
C ALA A 202 3.50 29.61 -11.52
N SER A 203 3.44 30.11 -12.77
CA SER A 203 4.51 30.89 -13.40
C SER A 203 4.94 32.06 -12.52
N GLY A 204 6.17 31.99 -12.00
CA GLY A 204 6.75 33.03 -11.12
C GLY A 204 6.92 32.61 -9.66
N ILE A 205 6.34 31.49 -9.24
CA ILE A 205 6.62 30.88 -7.93
C ILE A 205 7.77 29.90 -8.13
N LYS A 206 8.89 30.08 -7.43
CA LYS A 206 9.94 29.05 -7.37
C LYS A 206 9.84 28.28 -6.06
N ALA A 207 10.13 26.99 -6.09
CA ALA A 207 10.09 26.14 -4.91
C ALA A 207 10.94 26.71 -3.76
N LYS A 208 12.09 27.33 -4.09
CA LYS A 208 12.93 28.04 -3.12
C LYS A 208 12.23 29.22 -2.42
N ASP A 209 11.32 29.92 -3.11
CA ASP A 209 10.63 31.10 -2.59
C ASP A 209 9.54 30.71 -1.59
N ILE A 210 8.96 29.52 -1.76
CA ILE A 210 7.97 28.94 -0.85
C ILE A 210 8.54 27.83 0.05
N LYS A 211 9.86 27.59 0.03
CA LYS A 211 10.48 26.47 0.79
C LYS A 211 10.14 26.54 2.28
N ALA A 212 10.17 27.74 2.87
CA ALA A 212 9.79 27.94 4.27
C ALA A 212 8.30 27.66 4.55
N CYS A 213 7.45 27.77 3.54
CA CYS A 213 6.03 27.43 3.59
C CYS A 213 5.81 25.90 3.46
N LEU A 214 6.77 25.19 2.86
CA LEU A 214 6.73 23.76 2.59
C LEU A 214 7.29 22.90 3.73
N ASN A 215 7.43 23.40 4.96
CA ASN A 215 7.89 22.58 6.10
C ASN A 215 6.97 21.37 6.41
N VAL A 216 5.79 21.28 5.77
CA VAL A 216 4.88 20.11 5.77
C VAL A 216 5.09 19.14 4.61
N ALA A 217 6.03 19.42 3.69
CA ALA A 217 6.21 18.67 2.45
C ALA A 217 6.67 17.22 2.64
N ALA A 218 7.29 16.90 3.78
CA ALA A 218 7.61 15.52 4.14
C ALA A 218 6.37 14.60 4.11
N GLY A 219 5.23 15.06 4.65
CA GLY A 219 3.97 14.30 4.60
C GLY A 219 3.44 14.18 3.17
N ILE A 220 3.51 15.27 2.40
CA ILE A 220 3.03 15.31 1.00
C ILE A 220 3.77 14.31 0.13
N VAL A 221 5.11 14.22 0.27
CA VAL A 221 5.92 13.31 -0.53
C VAL A 221 5.69 11.84 -0.13
N ILE A 222 5.36 11.55 1.12
CA ILE A 222 4.90 10.21 1.55
C ILE A 222 3.55 9.88 0.90
N ASP A 223 2.61 10.82 0.84
CA ASP A 223 1.31 10.59 0.21
C ASP A 223 1.43 10.42 -1.33
N PHE A 224 2.35 11.15 -1.96
CA PHE A 224 2.72 10.96 -3.36
C PHE A 224 3.31 9.58 -3.61
N GLU A 225 4.21 9.15 -2.74
CA GLU A 225 4.77 7.82 -2.77
C GLU A 225 3.67 6.76 -2.69
N LYS A 226 2.74 6.89 -1.73
CA LYS A 226 1.59 6.00 -1.54
C LYS A 226 0.72 5.95 -2.79
N ALA A 227 0.44 7.11 -3.39
CA ALA A 227 -0.33 7.20 -4.63
C ALA A 227 0.36 6.50 -5.81
N VAL A 228 1.68 6.64 -5.96
CA VAL A 228 2.45 5.94 -7.00
C VAL A 228 2.29 4.41 -6.84
N ARG A 229 2.36 3.87 -5.63
CA ARG A 229 2.21 2.41 -5.39
C ARG A 229 0.84 1.90 -5.80
N LEU A 230 -0.19 2.68 -5.47
CA LEU A 230 -1.57 2.37 -5.80
C LEU A 230 -1.81 2.44 -7.33
N LEU A 231 -1.13 3.32 -8.06
CA LEU A 231 -1.21 3.38 -9.52
C LEU A 231 -0.51 2.20 -10.21
N GLU A 232 0.56 1.67 -9.62
CA GLU A 232 1.26 0.49 -10.16
C GLU A 232 0.41 -0.78 -10.15
N ASP A 233 -0.48 -0.92 -9.16
CA ASP A 233 -1.44 -2.01 -9.12
C ASP A 233 -2.37 -2.01 -10.34
N GLY A 234 -2.72 -0.82 -10.84
CA GLY A 234 -3.51 -0.64 -12.06
C GLY A 234 -4.96 -1.14 -11.98
N SER A 235 -5.43 -1.66 -10.85
CA SER A 235 -6.86 -1.93 -10.69
C SER A 235 -7.65 -0.63 -10.51
N VAL A 236 -8.92 -0.64 -10.90
CA VAL A 236 -9.82 0.51 -10.73
C VAL A 236 -9.85 0.96 -9.26
N SER A 237 -9.87 0.03 -8.32
CA SER A 237 -9.92 0.34 -6.89
C SER A 237 -8.64 1.02 -6.40
N SER A 238 -7.49 0.57 -6.86
CA SER A 238 -6.22 1.18 -6.46
C SER A 238 -6.01 2.54 -7.12
N VAL A 239 -6.43 2.73 -8.37
CA VAL A 239 -6.41 4.05 -9.00
C VAL A 239 -7.28 5.05 -8.23
N ILE A 240 -8.47 4.65 -7.76
CA ILE A 240 -9.31 5.50 -6.91
C ILE A 240 -8.59 5.86 -5.60
N GLN A 241 -7.99 4.87 -4.93
CA GLN A 241 -7.23 5.11 -3.70
C GLN A 241 -5.99 5.98 -3.93
N ALA A 242 -5.35 5.89 -5.10
CA ALA A 242 -4.22 6.74 -5.46
C ALA A 242 -4.64 8.21 -5.54
N LEU A 243 -5.78 8.47 -6.20
CA LEU A 243 -6.36 9.83 -6.27
C LEU A 243 -6.73 10.36 -4.87
N GLN A 244 -7.23 9.50 -3.98
CA GLN A 244 -7.48 9.87 -2.58
C GLN A 244 -6.18 10.21 -1.85
N SER A 245 -5.11 9.43 -2.06
CA SER A 245 -3.80 9.70 -1.45
C SER A 245 -3.20 11.01 -1.98
N PHE A 246 -3.39 11.33 -3.27
CA PHE A 246 -3.03 12.66 -3.79
C PHE A 246 -3.82 13.79 -3.12
N VAL A 247 -5.11 13.62 -2.91
CA VAL A 247 -5.94 14.60 -2.18
C VAL A 247 -5.46 14.77 -0.73
N GLU A 248 -5.15 13.67 -0.04
CA GLU A 248 -4.61 13.67 1.32
C GLU A 248 -3.31 14.48 1.38
N GLY A 249 -2.36 14.18 0.48
CA GLY A 249 -1.09 14.90 0.40
C GLY A 249 -1.25 16.39 0.07
N LEU A 250 -2.19 16.75 -0.80
CA LEU A 250 -2.42 18.16 -1.15
C LEU A 250 -3.21 18.93 -0.09
N SER A 251 -3.91 18.27 0.84
CA SER A 251 -4.88 18.92 1.73
C SER A 251 -4.28 19.98 2.66
N GLU A 252 -3.05 19.77 3.15
CA GLU A 252 -2.35 20.73 4.01
C GLU A 252 -1.63 21.84 3.23
N PHE A 253 -1.44 21.66 1.92
CA PHE A 253 -0.64 22.56 1.11
C PHE A 253 -1.25 23.97 0.98
N PRO A 254 -2.56 24.16 0.71
CA PRO A 254 -3.18 25.49 0.69
C PRO A 254 -2.98 26.25 2.00
N LYS A 255 -3.22 25.60 3.14
CA LYS A 255 -3.08 26.21 4.46
C LYS A 255 -1.64 26.59 4.75
N ALA A 256 -0.69 25.76 4.32
CA ALA A 256 0.74 26.05 4.44
C ALA A 256 1.12 27.31 3.64
N LEU A 257 0.59 27.48 2.42
CA LEU A 257 0.78 28.70 1.62
C LEU A 257 0.09 29.92 2.24
N GLU A 258 -1.10 29.78 2.82
CA GLU A 258 -1.85 30.90 3.41
C GLU A 258 -1.26 31.44 4.71
N THR A 259 -0.77 30.54 5.56
CA THR A 259 -0.27 30.89 6.89
C THR A 259 1.21 31.25 6.90
N CYS A 260 1.91 31.01 5.79
CA CYS A 260 3.32 31.32 5.63
C CYS A 260 3.56 32.82 5.44
N GLN A 261 4.36 33.44 6.31
CA GLN A 261 4.68 34.87 6.24
C GLN A 261 5.45 35.28 4.98
N SER A 262 6.10 34.33 4.30
CA SER A 262 6.85 34.55 3.06
C SER A 262 6.01 34.34 1.80
N SER A 263 4.71 34.07 1.93
CA SER A 263 3.84 33.77 0.80
C SER A 263 3.59 35.00 -0.07
N SER A 264 3.82 34.87 -1.37
CA SER A 264 3.51 35.92 -2.35
C SER A 264 2.01 35.91 -2.70
N GLN A 265 1.54 36.95 -3.39
CA GLN A 265 0.17 36.98 -3.87
C GLN A 265 -0.13 35.84 -4.86
N GLU A 266 0.88 35.44 -5.65
CA GLU A 266 0.82 34.30 -6.56
C GLU A 266 0.68 32.98 -5.79
N ALA A 267 1.42 32.81 -4.70
CA ALA A 267 1.31 31.63 -3.83
C ALA A 267 -0.09 31.50 -3.19
N LEU A 268 -0.73 32.61 -2.82
CA LEU A 268 -2.12 32.60 -2.34
C LEU A 268 -3.13 32.20 -3.43
N LYS A 269 -2.91 32.61 -4.70
CA LYS A 269 -3.74 32.16 -5.82
C LYS A 269 -3.57 30.67 -6.09
N LEU A 270 -2.34 30.17 -5.98
CA LEU A 270 -2.05 28.74 -6.08
C LEU A 270 -2.78 27.95 -4.99
N ALA A 271 -2.80 28.46 -3.75
CA ALA A 271 -3.53 27.83 -2.65
C ALA A 271 -5.02 27.64 -2.97
N GLU A 272 -5.70 28.68 -3.49
CA GLU A 272 -7.10 28.59 -3.91
C GLU A 272 -7.29 27.58 -5.07
N LYS A 273 -6.39 27.58 -6.06
CA LYS A 273 -6.42 26.62 -7.18
C LYS A 273 -6.32 25.17 -6.68
N ILE A 274 -5.45 24.91 -5.70
CA ILE A 274 -5.28 23.57 -5.11
C ILE A 274 -6.53 23.15 -4.34
N LYS A 275 -7.22 24.06 -3.63
CA LYS A 275 -8.50 23.74 -2.97
C LYS A 275 -9.57 23.32 -3.97
N GLU A 276 -9.68 24.02 -5.10
CA GLU A 276 -10.64 23.66 -6.15
C GLU A 276 -10.29 22.33 -6.83
N LEU A 277 -9.00 22.05 -7.02
CA LEU A 277 -8.54 20.74 -7.48
C LEU A 277 -8.91 19.62 -6.49
N ILE A 278 -8.72 19.84 -5.19
CA ILE A 278 -9.14 18.89 -4.16
C ILE A 278 -10.64 18.62 -4.26
N GLU A 279 -11.46 19.67 -4.40
CA GLU A 279 -12.91 19.52 -4.63
C GLU A 279 -13.19 18.67 -5.89
N ALA A 280 -12.50 18.96 -6.99
CA ALA A 280 -12.65 18.29 -8.27
C ALA A 280 -12.26 16.79 -8.22
N LEU A 281 -11.30 16.42 -7.37
CA LEU A 281 -10.85 15.05 -7.17
C LEU A 281 -11.73 14.27 -6.18
N GLN A 282 -12.23 14.95 -5.14
CA GLN A 282 -13.15 14.35 -4.18
C GLN A 282 -14.54 14.12 -4.79
N ASN A 283 -14.96 15.00 -5.70
CA ASN A 283 -16.28 14.97 -6.33
C ASN A 283 -16.18 15.16 -7.85
N PRO A 284 -15.56 14.21 -8.58
CA PRO A 284 -15.43 14.34 -10.02
C PRO A 284 -16.80 14.27 -10.70
N THR A 285 -17.04 15.14 -11.67
CA THR A 285 -18.24 15.12 -12.53
C THR A 285 -18.27 13.89 -13.42
N SER A 286 -17.08 13.38 -13.78
CA SER A 286 -16.87 12.16 -14.55
C SER A 286 -15.57 11.50 -14.15
N PHE A 287 -15.59 10.16 -14.11
CA PHE A 287 -14.42 9.32 -13.91
C PHE A 287 -14.52 8.12 -14.86
N ILE A 288 -13.54 7.96 -15.75
CA ILE A 288 -13.43 6.82 -16.66
C ILE A 288 -12.00 6.29 -16.57
N TYR A 289 -11.84 5.00 -16.35
CA TYR A 289 -10.53 4.36 -16.35
C TYR A 289 -10.55 3.08 -17.19
N HIS A 290 -9.67 3.05 -18.19
CA HIS A 290 -9.36 1.87 -18.98
C HIS A 290 -7.86 1.59 -18.86
N ILE A 291 -7.54 0.42 -18.30
CA ILE A 291 -6.16 -0.02 -18.08
C ILE A 291 -5.37 0.05 -19.39
N GLY A 292 -4.18 0.67 -19.33
CA GLY A 292 -3.29 0.78 -20.48
C GLY A 292 -3.72 1.82 -21.52
N LYS A 293 -4.78 2.60 -21.29
CA LYS A 293 -5.39 3.41 -22.35
C LYS A 293 -5.83 4.80 -21.93
N ASP A 294 -6.76 4.92 -20.98
CA ASP A 294 -7.36 6.21 -20.64
C ASP A 294 -7.69 6.33 -19.15
N LEU A 295 -7.46 7.53 -18.59
CA LEU A 295 -7.80 7.92 -17.22
C LEU A 295 -8.40 9.32 -17.33
N ILE A 296 -9.71 9.38 -17.46
CA ILE A 296 -10.45 10.61 -17.73
C ILE A 296 -11.10 11.09 -16.44
N ILE A 297 -10.76 12.30 -16.02
CA ILE A 297 -11.36 13.00 -14.89
C ILE A 297 -11.89 14.34 -15.37
N ASN A 298 -13.16 14.64 -15.10
CA ASN A 298 -13.82 15.88 -15.52
C ASN A 298 -13.60 16.18 -17.02
N GLY A 299 -13.75 15.13 -17.85
CA GLY A 299 -13.59 15.20 -19.29
C GLY A 299 -12.15 15.38 -19.82
N LYS A 300 -11.12 15.30 -18.96
CA LYS A 300 -9.71 15.36 -19.37
C LYS A 300 -9.01 14.04 -19.15
N ASP A 301 -8.40 13.52 -20.20
CA ASP A 301 -7.58 12.31 -20.13
C ASP A 301 -6.17 12.65 -19.64
N ILE A 302 -5.83 12.19 -18.45
CA ILE A 302 -4.56 12.43 -17.76
C ILE A 302 -3.70 11.17 -17.70
N TYR A 303 -4.07 10.10 -18.42
CA TYR A 303 -3.37 8.82 -18.35
C TYR A 303 -1.87 8.96 -18.60
N GLN A 304 -1.50 9.66 -19.67
CA GLN A 304 -0.10 9.80 -20.04
C GLN A 304 0.72 10.50 -18.95
N GLU A 305 0.25 11.64 -18.44
CA GLU A 305 0.91 12.37 -17.36
C GLU A 305 1.09 11.49 -16.12
N ILE A 306 0.01 10.85 -15.65
CA ILE A 306 0.05 10.06 -14.41
C ILE A 306 1.02 8.87 -14.52
N PHE A 307 0.96 8.12 -15.62
CA PHE A 307 1.84 6.95 -15.76
C PHE A 307 3.28 7.33 -16.12
N THR A 308 3.50 8.49 -16.77
CA THR A 308 4.86 9.06 -16.91
C THR A 308 5.41 9.46 -15.54
N ALA A 309 4.60 10.08 -14.68
CA ALA A 309 5.01 10.40 -13.30
C ALA A 309 5.42 9.14 -12.53
N VAL A 310 4.62 8.06 -12.61
CA VAL A 310 4.97 6.77 -11.98
C VAL A 310 6.34 6.26 -12.46
N ASP A 311 6.60 6.32 -13.77
CA ASP A 311 7.88 5.90 -14.33
C ASP A 311 9.03 6.80 -13.89
N ASP A 312 8.81 8.11 -13.80
CA ASP A 312 9.79 9.09 -13.33
C ASP A 312 10.13 8.89 -11.85
N TRP A 313 9.12 8.62 -11.01
CA TRP A 313 9.31 8.28 -9.60
C TRP A 313 10.22 7.05 -9.44
N LYS A 314 9.95 6.00 -10.22
CA LYS A 314 10.76 4.76 -10.21
C LYS A 314 12.21 4.97 -10.64
N GLN A 315 12.44 5.92 -11.53
CA GLN A 315 13.77 6.25 -12.03
C GLN A 315 14.52 7.25 -11.14
N GLY A 316 13.85 7.82 -10.14
CA GLY A 316 14.38 8.92 -9.34
C GLY A 316 14.46 10.24 -10.13
N ASN A 317 13.69 10.38 -11.22
CA ASN A 317 13.55 11.61 -11.99
C ASN A 317 12.60 12.57 -11.26
N TRP A 318 13.01 13.01 -10.07
CA TRP A 318 12.14 13.73 -9.12
C TRP A 318 11.50 15.00 -9.69
N ASN A 319 12.23 15.73 -10.54
CA ASN A 319 11.72 16.95 -11.16
C ASN A 319 10.63 16.62 -12.19
N ASP A 320 10.90 15.67 -13.07
CA ASP A 320 9.94 15.26 -14.11
C ASP A 320 8.70 14.62 -13.47
N PHE A 321 8.87 13.84 -12.40
CA PHE A 321 7.77 13.35 -11.58
C PHE A 321 6.84 14.49 -11.13
N GLY A 322 7.42 15.52 -10.48
CA GLY A 322 6.68 16.70 -10.06
C GLY A 322 5.99 17.38 -11.24
N PHE A 323 6.70 17.58 -12.35
CA PHE A 323 6.19 18.24 -13.54
C PHE A 323 4.98 17.53 -14.15
N GLN A 324 5.02 16.21 -14.27
CA GLN A 324 3.89 15.43 -14.78
C GLN A 324 2.68 15.50 -13.84
N LEU A 325 2.88 15.46 -12.52
CA LEU A 325 1.80 15.68 -11.55
C LEU A 325 1.19 17.07 -11.72
N GLY A 326 2.01 18.12 -11.81
CA GLY A 326 1.54 19.49 -12.00
C GLY A 326 0.71 19.65 -13.28
N LYS A 327 1.14 19.01 -14.37
CA LYS A 327 0.38 18.98 -15.62
C LYS A 327 -0.96 18.25 -15.50
N ALA A 328 -0.99 17.09 -14.84
CA ALA A 328 -2.24 16.35 -14.62
C ALA A 328 -3.23 17.17 -13.78
N MET A 329 -2.73 17.82 -12.71
CA MET A 329 -3.51 18.71 -11.84
C MET A 329 -4.12 19.88 -12.62
N GLU A 330 -3.31 20.53 -13.47
CA GLU A 330 -3.78 21.62 -14.34
C GLU A 330 -4.93 21.15 -15.26
N GLN A 331 -4.78 19.96 -15.87
CA GLN A 331 -5.82 19.42 -16.74
C GLN A 331 -7.12 19.16 -15.97
N ILE A 332 -7.06 18.47 -14.83
CA ILE A 332 -8.24 18.20 -13.99
C ILE A 332 -8.97 19.49 -13.62
N PHE A 333 -8.21 20.51 -13.21
CA PHE A 333 -8.75 21.82 -12.87
C PHE A 333 -9.48 22.48 -14.04
N VAL A 334 -8.85 22.51 -15.22
CA VAL A 334 -9.44 23.08 -16.44
C VAL A 334 -10.73 22.34 -16.83
N GLY A 335 -10.75 21.01 -16.73
CA GLY A 335 -11.94 20.19 -16.96
C GLY A 335 -13.07 20.54 -16.01
N PHE A 336 -12.77 20.64 -14.71
CA PHE A 336 -13.75 20.98 -13.68
C PHE A 336 -14.37 22.37 -13.87
N GLN A 337 -13.56 23.36 -14.23
CA GLN A 337 -14.03 24.71 -14.53
C GLN A 337 -14.93 24.76 -15.77
N GLN A 338 -14.57 24.01 -16.81
CA GLN A 338 -15.41 23.87 -18.01
C GLN A 338 -16.77 23.26 -17.65
N ASP A 339 -16.80 22.20 -16.85
CA ASP A 339 -18.05 21.56 -16.44
C ASP A 339 -18.94 22.48 -15.60
N LYS A 340 -18.38 23.22 -14.63
CA LYS A 340 -19.13 24.21 -13.84
C LYS A 340 -19.80 25.26 -14.73
N LEU A 341 -19.12 25.71 -15.79
CA LEU A 341 -19.68 26.68 -16.75
C LEU A 341 -20.81 26.11 -17.61
N TYR A 342 -20.82 24.80 -17.89
CA TYR A 342 -21.87 24.15 -18.67
C TYR A 342 -23.09 23.72 -17.85
N GLN A 343 -23.03 23.82 -16.52
CA GLN A 343 -24.14 23.54 -15.60
C GLN A 343 -24.93 24.81 -15.17
N LEU A 344 -24.46 25.99 -15.55
CA LEU A 344 -25.14 27.29 -15.42
C LEU A 344 -25.88 27.66 -16.70
#